data_AF-A0A841I478-F1
#
_entry.id   AF-A0A841I478-F1
#
_cell.length_a   1.000
_cell.length_b   1.000
_cell.length_c   1.000
_cell.angle_alpha   90.00
_cell.angle_beta   90.00
_cell.angle_gamma   90.00
#
_symmetry.space_group_name_H-M   'P 1'
#
loop_
_entity.id
_entity.type
_entity.pdbx_description
1 polymer ?
#
loop_
_entity_poly.entity_id
_entity_poly.type
_entity_poly.pdbx_seq_one_letter_code
_entity_poly.pdbx_strand_id
1 'polypeptide(L)'
;MSGTRERYQGSVWVHLGDFPRIIAESLRRLLADHGVVSVLRTPFQWVEYSPVIEIETGGYPGDVGLYVPETMEGQARRLLEGDE
;
A
#
# COMPACT_ATOMS: atom_id res chain seq x y z
N MET A 1 -12.77 7.95 -7.49
CA MET A 1 -11.64 8.30 -8.40
C MET A 1 -10.96 7.00 -8.81
N SER A 2 -10.67 6.78 -10.10
CA SER A 2 -9.99 5.56 -10.55
C SER A 2 -8.49 5.72 -10.33
N GLY A 3 -7.91 4.93 -9.42
CA GLY A 3 -6.48 4.97 -9.13
C GLY A 3 -5.62 4.50 -10.32
N THR A 4 -4.35 4.91 -10.36
CA THR A 4 -3.36 4.42 -11.33
C THR A 4 -3.24 2.89 -11.21
N ARG A 5 -3.21 2.18 -12.35
CA ARG A 5 -3.10 0.70 -12.40
C ARG A 5 -1.73 0.29 -12.90
N GLU A 6 -1.14 -0.72 -12.29
CA GLU A 6 0.19 -1.23 -12.65
C GLU A 6 0.26 -2.74 -12.64
N ARG A 7 1.09 -3.32 -13.51
CA ARG A 7 1.36 -4.76 -13.52
C ARG A 7 2.56 -5.09 -12.65
N TYR A 8 2.37 -5.96 -11.67
CA TYR A 8 3.43 -6.46 -10.81
C TYR A 8 3.19 -7.94 -10.47
N GLN A 9 4.23 -8.76 -10.62
CA GLN A 9 4.19 -10.22 -10.48
C GLN A 9 3.03 -10.90 -11.25
N GLY A 10 2.75 -10.42 -12.47
CA GLY A 10 1.68 -10.98 -13.32
C GLY A 10 0.26 -10.53 -12.97
N SER A 11 0.07 -9.79 -11.88
CA SER A 11 -1.23 -9.28 -11.43
C SER A 11 -1.36 -7.77 -11.65
N VAL A 12 -2.61 -7.26 -11.72
CA VAL A 12 -2.90 -5.82 -11.75
C VAL A 12 -3.07 -5.31 -10.33
N TRP A 13 -2.35 -4.25 -10.02
CA TRP A 13 -2.35 -3.56 -8.74
C TRP A 13 -2.87 -2.14 -8.92
N VAL A 14 -3.73 -1.70 -8.01
CA VAL A 14 -4.38 -0.39 -8.05
C VAL A 14 -3.79 0.50 -6.97
N HIS A 15 -3.39 1.69 -7.38
CA HIS A 15 -2.89 2.75 -6.52
C HIS A 15 -4.04 3.36 -5.71
N LEU A 16 -3.88 3.38 -4.38
CA LEU A 16 -4.86 3.95 -3.46
C LEU A 16 -4.48 5.36 -3.00
N GLY A 17 -3.18 5.68 -2.99
CA GLY A 17 -2.66 7.01 -2.64
C GLY A 17 -1.19 6.96 -2.21
N ASP A 18 -0.56 8.13 -2.21
CA ASP A 18 0.79 8.35 -1.71
C ASP A 18 0.73 8.87 -0.28
N PHE A 19 1.51 8.27 0.62
CA PHE A 19 1.52 8.63 2.04
C PHE A 19 2.95 8.62 2.59
N PRO A 20 3.23 9.40 3.65
CA PRO A 20 4.45 9.23 4.42
C PRO A 20 4.59 7.76 4.86
N ARG A 21 5.79 7.19 4.76
CA ARG A 21 6.00 5.74 4.96
C ARG A 21 5.35 5.20 6.23
N ILE A 22 5.47 5.90 7.36
CA ILE A 22 4.87 5.46 8.64
C ILE A 22 3.33 5.37 8.58
N ILE A 23 2.68 6.27 7.84
CA ILE A 23 1.24 6.25 7.62
C ILE A 23 0.89 5.11 6.67
N ALA A 24 1.63 4.96 5.57
CA ALA A 24 1.43 3.87 4.61
C ALA A 24 1.52 2.48 5.27
N GLU A 25 2.47 2.28 6.18
CA GLU A 25 2.59 1.04 6.98
C GLU A 25 1.40 0.82 7.91
N SER A 26 0.92 1.89 8.54
CA SER A 26 -0.26 1.84 9.41
C SER A 26 -1.52 1.45 8.62
N LEU A 27 -1.69 2.01 7.42
CA LEU A 27 -2.78 1.66 6.51
C LEU A 27 -2.66 0.21 5.99
N ARG A 28 -1.44 -0.23 5.65
CA ARG A 28 -1.17 -1.62 5.28
C ARG A 28 -1.52 -2.58 6.41
N ARG A 29 -1.20 -2.23 7.66
CA ARG A 29 -1.57 -3.01 8.83
C ARG A 29 -3.08 -3.14 8.98
N LEU A 30 -3.81 -2.02 8.83
CA LEU A 30 -5.28 -1.99 8.82
C LEU A 30 -5.83 -2.92 7.72
N LEU A 31 -5.39 -2.77 6.48
CA LEU A 31 -5.83 -3.62 5.37
C LEU A 31 -5.57 -5.11 5.65
N ALA A 32 -4.41 -5.44 6.19
CA ALA A 32 -4.05 -6.81 6.54
C ALA A 32 -4.96 -7.40 7.65
N ASP A 33 -5.36 -6.60 8.65
CA ASP A 33 -6.32 -7.03 9.69
C ASP A 33 -7.68 -7.43 9.12
N HIS A 34 -8.06 -6.87 7.96
CA HIS A 34 -9.29 -7.20 7.24
C HIS A 34 -9.08 -8.16 6.06
N GLY A 35 -7.90 -8.81 5.98
CA GLY A 35 -7.59 -9.79 4.94
C GLY A 35 -7.32 -9.20 3.55
N VAL A 36 -7.10 -7.87 3.46
CA VAL A 36 -6.76 -7.20 2.20
C VAL A 36 -5.24 -7.21 2.01
N VAL A 37 -4.80 -7.86 0.95
CA VAL A 37 -3.40 -7.86 0.53
C VAL A 37 -3.02 -6.46 0.03
N SER A 38 -1.87 -5.95 0.47
CA SER A 38 -1.35 -4.67 0.01
C SER A 38 0.18 -4.67 -0.04
N VAL A 39 0.73 -3.83 -0.92
CA VAL A 39 2.17 -3.56 -1.06
C VAL A 39 2.40 -2.07 -1.09
N LEU A 40 3.61 -1.66 -0.68
CA LEU A 40 4.04 -0.27 -0.83
C LEU A 40 4.97 -0.15 -2.04
N ARG A 41 5.06 1.05 -2.60
CA ARG A 41 5.97 1.35 -3.69
C ARG A 41 6.76 2.63 -3.41
N THR A 42 8.08 2.50 -3.41
CA THR A 42 9.00 3.63 -3.47
C THR A 42 9.29 3.98 -4.93
N PRO A 43 9.91 5.13 -5.24
CA PRO A 43 10.38 5.41 -6.60
C PRO A 43 11.36 4.36 -7.17
N PHE A 44 11.99 3.55 -6.30
CA PHE A 44 13.03 2.61 -6.68
C PHE A 44 12.54 1.17 -6.80
N GLN A 45 11.56 0.76 -5.99
CA GLN A 45 11.12 -0.64 -5.89
C GLN A 45 9.75 -0.81 -5.23
N TRP A 46 9.16 -1.98 -5.47
CA TRP A 46 8.04 -2.53 -4.71
C TRP A 46 8.53 -3.05 -3.35
N VAL A 47 7.70 -2.89 -2.32
CA VAL A 47 7.99 -3.28 -0.94
C VAL A 47 6.87 -4.19 -0.45
N GLU A 48 7.14 -5.50 -0.48
CA GLU A 48 6.21 -6.55 -0.02
C GLU A 48 6.30 -6.75 1.49
N TYR A 49 7.48 -6.52 2.08
CA TYR A 49 7.74 -6.57 3.51
C TYR A 49 8.62 -5.39 3.89
N SER A 50 8.31 -4.74 5.02
CA SER A 50 9.19 -3.70 5.57
C SER A 50 9.93 -4.27 6.77
N PRO A 51 11.24 -4.57 6.65
CA PRO A 51 12.03 -4.93 7.81
C PRO A 51 12.08 -3.76 8.79
N VAL A 52 11.86 -4.03 10.07
CA VAL A 52 11.85 -3.02 11.16
C VAL A 52 13.08 -2.10 11.09
N ILE A 53 14.24 -2.67 10.74
CA ILE A 53 15.51 -1.95 10.58
C ILE A 53 15.43 -0.86 9.50
N GLU A 54 14.74 -1.08 8.37
CA GLU A 54 14.58 -0.04 7.34
C GLU A 54 13.73 1.12 7.82
N ILE A 55 12.76 0.89 8.70
CA ILE A 55 11.95 1.97 9.27
C ILE A 55 12.78 2.75 10.29
N GLU A 56 13.51 2.03 11.15
CA GLU A 56 14.33 2.62 12.21
C GLU A 56 15.59 3.34 11.70
N THR A 57 16.15 2.94 10.56
CA THR A 57 17.35 3.58 9.95
C THR A 57 17.03 4.73 9.00
N GLY A 58 15.75 5.08 8.80
CA GLY A 58 15.34 6.14 7.87
C GLY A 58 15.30 5.71 6.40
N GLY A 59 14.97 4.45 6.14
CA GLY A 59 14.76 3.91 4.80
C GLY A 59 13.69 4.73 4.06
N TYR A 60 14.11 5.35 2.96
CA TYR A 60 13.36 6.29 2.12
C TYR A 60 12.33 7.18 2.88
N PRO A 61 12.70 8.41 3.25
CA PRO A 61 11.83 9.29 4.05
C PRO A 61 10.70 9.96 3.24
N GLY A 62 10.62 9.72 1.93
CA GLY A 62 9.59 10.29 1.08
C GLY A 62 8.26 9.54 1.17
N ASP A 63 7.26 10.08 0.48
CA ASP A 63 5.97 9.42 0.33
C ASP A 63 6.11 8.14 -0.50
N VAL A 64 5.37 7.11 -0.10
CA VAL A 64 5.30 5.82 -0.78
C VAL A 64 3.86 5.57 -1.23
N GLY A 65 3.72 5.00 -2.41
CA GLY A 65 2.41 4.63 -2.94
C GLY A 65 1.89 3.36 -2.27
N LEU A 66 0.64 3.35 -1.84
CA LEU A 66 -0.08 2.18 -1.34
C LEU A 66 -0.85 1.52 -2.49
N TYR A 67 -0.65 0.22 -2.66
CA TYR A 67 -1.30 -0.55 -3.74
C TYR A 67 -1.98 -1.81 -3.20
N VAL A 68 -3.08 -2.19 -3.85
CA VAL A 68 -3.82 -3.45 -3.60
C VAL A 68 -4.08 -4.19 -4.92
N PRO A 69 -4.32 -5.51 -4.91
CA PRO A 69 -4.80 -6.20 -6.10
C PRO A 69 -6.10 -5.58 -6.61
N GLU A 70 -6.27 -5.49 -7.93
CA GLU A 70 -7.50 -4.94 -8.55
C GLU A 70 -8.77 -5.63 -8.05
N THR A 71 -8.71 -6.93 -7.79
CA THR A 71 -9.82 -7.73 -7.25
C THR A 71 -10.25 -7.30 -5.84
N MET A 72 -9.42 -6.56 -5.10
CA MET A 72 -9.66 -6.11 -3.73
C MET A 72 -9.90 -4.60 -3.63
N GLU A 73 -9.84 -3.82 -4.74
CA GLU A 73 -9.93 -2.35 -4.71
C GLU A 73 -11.15 -1.85 -3.93
N GLY A 74 -12.34 -2.39 -4.21
CA GLY A 74 -13.59 -1.92 -3.59
C GLY A 74 -13.65 -2.17 -2.08
N GLN A 75 -13.10 -3.28 -1.60
CA GLN A 75 -12.99 -3.54 -0.17
C GLN A 75 -11.98 -2.58 0.48
N ALA A 76 -10.81 -2.42 -0.14
CA ALA A 76 -9.77 -1.55 0.38
C ALA A 76 -10.24 -0.10 0.50
N ARG A 77 -10.92 0.45 -0.51
CA ARG A 77 -11.43 1.84 -0.48
C ARG A 77 -12.44 2.06 0.64
N ARG A 78 -13.40 1.16 0.83
CA ARG A 78 -14.38 1.26 1.93
C ARG A 78 -13.70 1.29 3.31
N LEU A 79 -12.72 0.41 3.53
CA LEU A 79 -11.95 0.40 4.77
C LEU A 79 -11.18 1.71 5.00
N LEU A 80 -10.64 2.32 3.94
CA LEU A 80 -9.89 3.58 4.04
C LEU A 80 -10.80 4.82 4.20
N GLU A 81 -12.03 4.75 3.68
CA GLU A 81 -13.03 5.82 3.79
C GLU A 81 -13.76 5.80 5.15
N GLY A 82 -13.64 4.71 5.92
CA GLY A 82 -14.32 4.52 7.21
C GLY A 82 -15.76 4.01 7.08
N ASP A 83 -16.10 3.48 5.91
CA ASP A 83 -17.40 2.89 5.59
C ASP A 83 -17.38 1.39 5.95
N GLU A 84 -17.46 1.08 7.25
CA GLU A 84 -17.62 -0.30 7.75
C GLU A 84 -19.02 -0.88 7.48
#